data_AF-A0A7W1R9K3-F1
#
_entry.id   AF-A0A7W1R9K3-F1
#
_cell.length_a   1.000
_cell.length_b   1.000
_cell.length_c   1.000
_cell.angle_alpha   90.00
_cell.angle_beta   90.00
_cell.angle_gamma   90.00
#
_symmetry.space_group_name_H-M   'P 1'
#
loop_
_entity.id
_entity.type
_entity.pdbx_description
1 polymer ?
#
loop_
_entity_poly.entity_id
_entity_poly.type
_entity_poly.pdbx_seq_one_letter_code
_entity_poly.pdbx_strand_id
1 'polypeptide(L)'
;MRRLIFRSAITASMLIALTSAQATAHQPSTPGTIDPQERRELRADRREIKGDTREIRGDRHERRTDGRDLRADVRDYRRDRRDGASQSELRADRREIRGDRRELRGDTHEVRADRRDRRFDVRDYRRDRRNARRD
;
A
#
# COMPACT_ATOMS: atom_id res chain seq x y z
N MET A 1 -28.22 -71.73 2.47
CA MET A 1 -29.21 -72.77 2.81
C MET A 1 -29.95 -72.36 4.09
N ARG A 2 -31.24 -72.72 4.23
CA ARG A 2 -32.07 -72.67 5.47
C ARG A 2 -32.34 -71.24 6.05
N ARG A 3 -33.57 -70.69 5.95
CA ARG A 3 -34.84 -70.98 6.72
C ARG A 3 -34.74 -70.46 8.18
N LEU A 4 -35.73 -69.85 8.85
CA LEU A 4 -37.17 -69.55 8.64
C LEU A 4 -37.57 -68.39 9.64
N ILE A 5 -38.33 -67.34 9.27
CA ILE A 5 -39.77 -67.05 9.58
C ILE A 5 -40.16 -66.33 10.92
N PHE A 6 -40.64 -65.08 10.74
CA PHE A 6 -41.76 -64.29 11.35
C PHE A 6 -42.06 -64.13 12.87
N ARG A 7 -42.39 -62.85 13.20
CA ARG A 7 -43.47 -62.31 14.10
C ARG A 7 -43.43 -62.70 15.59
N SER A 8 -43.53 -61.80 16.57
CA SER A 8 -44.03 -60.40 16.61
C SER A 8 -43.14 -59.57 17.59
N ALA A 9 -43.49 -58.45 18.26
CA ALA A 9 -44.75 -57.74 18.51
C ALA A 9 -44.57 -56.19 18.60
N ILE A 10 -45.11 -55.56 19.65
CA ILE A 10 -45.24 -54.12 19.90
C ILE A 10 -44.82 -53.84 21.35
N THR A 11 -44.01 -52.81 21.59
CA THR A 11 -44.22 -51.79 22.65
C THR A 11 -43.42 -50.53 22.33
N ALA A 12 -44.01 -49.37 22.61
CA ALA A 12 -43.37 -48.08 22.41
C ALA A 12 -42.49 -47.71 23.61
N SER A 13 -41.40 -46.97 23.36
CA SER A 13 -40.79 -46.07 24.35
C SER A 13 -40.05 -44.94 23.65
N MET A 14 -40.56 -43.73 23.87
CA MET A 14 -40.07 -42.46 23.38
C MET A 14 -38.82 -42.06 24.18
N LEU A 15 -37.70 -41.74 23.52
CA LEU A 15 -36.56 -41.09 24.17
C LEU A 15 -35.86 -40.14 23.19
N ILE A 16 -35.93 -38.84 23.49
CA ILE A 16 -35.37 -37.76 22.69
C ILE A 16 -33.89 -37.60 23.08
N ALA A 17 -32.98 -37.94 22.18
CA ALA A 17 -31.54 -37.76 22.36
C ALA A 17 -31.07 -36.41 21.79
N LEU A 18 -31.09 -35.43 22.68
CA LEU A 18 -30.53 -34.06 22.63
C LEU A 18 -29.46 -33.79 21.55
N THR A 19 -29.70 -32.80 20.69
CA THR A 19 -28.72 -32.26 19.73
C THR A 19 -27.65 -31.41 20.43
N SER A 20 -26.39 -31.85 20.41
CA SER A 20 -25.26 -31.07 20.91
C SER A 20 -24.79 -30.03 19.89
N ALA A 21 -25.33 -28.82 19.97
CA ALA A 21 -24.78 -27.67 19.27
C ALA A 21 -23.39 -27.33 19.84
N GLN A 22 -22.32 -27.65 19.10
CA GLN A 22 -20.97 -27.25 19.46
C GLN A 22 -20.79 -25.76 19.16
N ALA A 23 -21.10 -24.92 20.15
CA ALA A 23 -20.74 -23.51 20.11
C ALA A 23 -19.22 -23.37 20.17
N THR A 24 -18.62 -22.85 19.10
CA THR A 24 -17.22 -22.42 19.09
C THR A 24 -17.06 -21.22 20.02
N ALA A 25 -16.64 -21.50 21.26
CA ALA A 25 -16.34 -20.47 22.24
C ALA A 25 -15.17 -19.60 21.74
N HIS A 26 -15.50 -18.44 21.18
CA HIS A 26 -14.55 -17.36 20.96
C HIS A 26 -14.03 -16.95 22.36
N GLN A 27 -12.79 -17.29 22.68
CA GLN A 27 -12.21 -16.87 23.95
C GLN A 27 -12.07 -15.34 23.95
N PRO A 28 -12.56 -14.63 24.99
CA PRO A 28 -12.37 -13.19 25.07
C PRO A 28 -10.87 -12.90 25.19
N SER A 29 -10.37 -12.02 24.32
CA SER A 29 -9.02 -11.48 24.42
C SER A 29 -8.80 -10.86 25.80
N THR A 30 -7.67 -11.18 26.42
CA THR A 30 -7.30 -10.63 27.73
C THR A 30 -7.02 -9.13 27.62
N PRO A 31 -7.75 -8.25 28.34
CA PRO A 31 -7.64 -6.81 28.15
C PRO A 31 -6.20 -6.30 28.27
N GLY A 32 -5.72 -5.57 27.26
CA GLY A 32 -4.43 -4.88 27.25
C GLY A 32 -3.25 -5.66 26.66
N THR A 33 -3.47 -6.78 25.97
CA THR A 33 -2.40 -7.55 25.31
C THR A 33 -2.60 -7.62 23.79
N ILE A 34 -1.98 -6.68 23.03
CA ILE A 34 -1.98 -6.63 21.54
C ILE A 34 -1.86 -8.04 20.95
N ASP A 35 -2.84 -8.42 20.12
CA ASP A 35 -2.92 -9.75 19.51
C ASP A 35 -1.71 -10.02 18.57
N PRO A 36 -1.22 -11.26 18.45
CA PRO A 36 -0.13 -11.59 17.54
C PRO A 36 -0.37 -11.23 16.05
N GLN A 37 -1.63 -11.18 15.59
CA GLN A 37 -2.02 -10.77 14.23
C GLN A 37 -1.96 -9.25 14.08
N GLU A 38 -2.60 -8.48 14.97
CA GLU A 38 -2.48 -7.01 15.02
C GLU A 38 -1.00 -6.57 15.09
N ARG A 39 -0.19 -7.30 15.88
CA ARG A 39 1.26 -7.05 15.98
C ARG A 39 2.01 -7.32 14.68
N ARG A 40 1.52 -8.23 13.82
CA ARG A 40 2.06 -8.48 12.48
C ARG A 40 1.65 -7.37 11.52
N GLU A 41 0.39 -6.94 11.55
CA GLU A 41 -0.15 -5.84 10.73
C GLU A 41 0.59 -4.53 11.05
N LEU A 42 0.65 -4.11 12.32
CA LEU A 42 1.44 -2.96 12.78
C LEU A 42 2.96 -3.05 12.48
N ARG A 43 3.47 -4.22 12.09
CA ARG A 43 4.84 -4.41 11.57
C ARG A 43 4.90 -4.35 10.04
N ALA A 44 3.84 -4.70 9.32
CA ALA A 44 3.67 -4.54 7.88
C ALA A 44 3.53 -3.05 7.51
N ASP A 45 2.54 -2.32 8.06
CA ASP A 45 2.34 -0.90 7.74
C ASP A 45 3.60 -0.08 8.06
N ARG A 46 4.29 -0.40 9.16
CA ARG A 46 5.57 0.26 9.52
C ARG A 46 6.71 -0.04 8.53
N ARG A 47 6.66 -1.17 7.80
CA ARG A 47 7.61 -1.48 6.71
C ARG A 47 7.20 -0.76 5.42
N GLU A 48 5.92 -0.72 5.10
CA GLU A 48 5.36 -0.02 3.94
C GLU A 48 5.64 1.48 4.03
N ILE A 49 5.23 2.16 5.10
CA ILE A 49 5.56 3.57 5.42
C ILE A 49 7.08 3.87 5.28
N LYS A 50 7.94 2.88 5.55
CA LYS A 50 9.40 3.00 5.40
C LYS A 50 9.87 2.80 3.95
N GLY A 51 9.18 1.97 3.17
CA GLY A 51 9.27 1.84 1.70
C GLY A 51 8.98 3.17 1.02
N ASP A 52 7.76 3.69 1.09
CA ASP A 52 7.41 4.96 0.45
C ASP A 52 8.22 6.15 0.99
N THR A 53 8.69 6.12 2.25
CA THR A 53 9.67 7.14 2.73
C THR A 53 11.01 7.08 1.99
N ARG A 54 11.43 5.92 1.48
CA ARG A 54 12.65 5.74 0.67
C ARG A 54 12.40 6.09 -0.80
N GLU A 55 11.27 5.66 -1.36
CA GLU A 55 10.88 5.97 -2.74
C GLU A 55 10.78 7.49 -2.92
N ILE A 56 9.96 8.18 -2.10
CA ILE A 56 9.84 9.67 -2.02
C ILE A 56 11.19 10.41 -1.85
N ARG A 57 12.24 9.71 -1.40
CA ARG A 57 13.60 10.23 -1.30
C ARG A 57 14.42 9.97 -2.58
N GLY A 58 14.22 8.84 -3.25
CA GLY A 58 14.72 8.48 -4.58
C GLY A 58 14.24 9.44 -5.66
N ASP A 59 12.93 9.55 -5.90
CA ASP A 59 12.38 10.46 -6.91
C ASP A 59 12.66 11.94 -6.58
N ARG A 60 12.80 12.31 -5.29
CA ARG A 60 13.33 13.65 -4.93
C ARG A 60 14.82 13.83 -5.29
N HIS A 61 15.61 12.77 -5.33
CA HIS A 61 17.00 12.81 -5.78
C HIS A 61 17.08 12.88 -7.31
N GLU A 62 16.33 12.04 -8.02
CA GLU A 62 16.23 12.03 -9.48
C GLU A 62 15.82 13.41 -10.01
N ARG A 63 14.69 13.95 -9.55
CA ARG A 63 14.23 15.32 -9.89
C ARG A 63 15.22 16.46 -9.58
N ARG A 64 16.22 16.21 -8.71
CA ARG A 64 17.31 17.18 -8.47
C ARG A 64 18.43 17.04 -9.49
N THR A 65 18.65 15.85 -10.03
CA THR A 65 19.54 15.52 -11.15
C THR A 65 18.93 16.06 -12.44
N ASP A 66 17.71 15.68 -12.82
CA ASP A 66 17.06 16.17 -14.05
C ASP A 66 16.90 17.71 -14.00
N GLY A 67 16.63 18.26 -12.80
CA GLY A 67 16.65 19.70 -12.58
C GLY A 67 18.03 20.37 -12.75
N ARG A 68 19.15 19.66 -12.58
CA ARG A 68 20.51 20.12 -12.94
C ARG A 68 20.75 20.02 -14.44
N ASP A 69 20.26 18.97 -15.07
CA ASP A 69 20.50 18.69 -16.48
C ASP A 69 19.73 19.70 -17.34
N LEU A 70 18.46 19.96 -17.03
CA LEU A 70 17.69 21.10 -17.57
C LEU A 70 18.37 22.47 -17.36
N ARG A 71 19.23 22.62 -16.34
CA ARG A 71 20.05 23.84 -16.15
C ARG A 71 21.32 23.83 -17.00
N ALA A 72 21.86 22.68 -17.39
CA ALA A 72 22.87 22.54 -18.43
C ALA A 72 22.27 22.90 -19.80
N ASP A 73 21.17 22.28 -20.20
CA ASP A 73 20.54 22.50 -21.52
C ASP A 73 20.15 23.98 -21.72
N VAL A 74 19.61 24.62 -20.67
CA VAL A 74 19.32 26.07 -20.69
C VAL A 74 20.58 26.96 -20.76
N ARG A 75 21.75 26.49 -20.35
CA ARG A 75 23.04 27.19 -20.55
C ARG A 75 23.58 26.97 -21.96
N ASP A 76 23.46 25.75 -22.48
CA ASP A 76 24.02 25.40 -23.79
C ASP A 76 23.17 26.05 -24.90
N TYR A 77 21.83 26.00 -24.83
CA TYR A 77 20.94 26.83 -25.66
C TYR A 77 21.29 28.34 -25.67
N ARG A 78 21.79 28.88 -24.53
CA ARG A 78 22.23 30.30 -24.46
C ARG A 78 23.58 30.54 -25.11
N ARG A 79 24.48 29.54 -25.09
CA ARG A 79 25.76 29.53 -25.79
C ARG A 79 25.51 29.44 -27.29
N ASP A 80 24.76 28.44 -27.74
CA ASP A 80 24.47 28.19 -29.16
C ASP A 80 23.77 29.41 -29.80
N ARG A 81 22.85 30.05 -29.06
CA ARG A 81 22.24 31.31 -29.48
C ARG A 81 23.22 32.48 -29.59
N ARG A 82 24.27 32.54 -28.76
CA ARG A 82 25.34 33.55 -28.86
C ARG A 82 26.28 33.23 -30.02
N ASP A 83 26.59 31.97 -30.23
CA ASP A 83 27.59 31.49 -31.18
C ASP A 83 27.03 31.38 -32.62
N GLY A 84 25.73 31.63 -32.79
CA GLY A 84 25.09 31.85 -34.10
C GLY A 84 24.31 30.66 -34.65
N ALA A 85 23.93 29.70 -33.80
CA ALA A 85 23.17 28.53 -34.20
C ALA A 85 21.86 28.87 -34.95
N SER A 86 21.44 27.98 -35.83
CA SER A 86 20.31 28.19 -36.73
C SER A 86 18.99 28.32 -35.97
N GLN A 87 18.00 28.96 -36.60
CA GLN A 87 16.66 29.04 -36.04
C GLN A 87 15.98 27.67 -35.88
N SER A 88 16.43 26.65 -36.63
CA SER A 88 15.99 25.26 -36.51
C SER A 88 16.52 24.60 -35.24
N GLU A 89 17.82 24.65 -35.00
CA GLU A 89 18.47 24.10 -33.80
C GLU A 89 17.88 24.77 -32.55
N LEU A 90 17.92 26.11 -32.49
CA LEU A 90 17.35 26.86 -31.38
C LEU A 90 15.84 26.60 -31.16
N ARG A 91 15.09 26.06 -32.13
CA ARG A 91 13.69 25.62 -31.94
C ARG A 91 13.58 24.20 -31.39
N ALA A 92 14.52 23.31 -31.73
CA ALA A 92 14.63 21.97 -31.15
C ALA A 92 14.93 22.07 -29.64
N ASP A 93 16.01 22.76 -29.24
CA ASP A 93 16.41 22.87 -27.83
C ASP A 93 15.28 23.49 -26.98
N ARG A 94 14.58 24.51 -27.51
CA ARG A 94 13.41 25.12 -26.82
C ARG A 94 12.22 24.18 -26.69
N ARG A 95 12.10 23.16 -27.54
CA ARG A 95 11.07 22.12 -27.45
C ARG A 95 11.46 21.07 -26.40
N GLU A 96 12.73 20.67 -26.38
CA GLU A 96 13.31 19.73 -25.41
C GLU A 96 13.25 20.32 -23.99
N ILE A 97 13.83 21.51 -23.77
CA ILE A 97 13.75 22.30 -22.52
C ILE A 97 12.29 22.50 -22.03
N ARG A 98 11.30 22.45 -22.93
CA ARG A 98 9.87 22.53 -22.58
C ARG A 98 9.27 21.16 -22.21
N GLY A 99 9.76 20.08 -22.80
CA GLY A 99 9.51 18.68 -22.41
C GLY A 99 9.96 18.42 -20.98
N ASP A 100 11.25 18.59 -20.70
CA ASP A 100 11.83 18.28 -19.37
C ASP A 100 11.19 19.13 -18.26
N ARG A 101 10.82 20.39 -18.56
CA ARG A 101 10.04 21.24 -17.63
C ARG A 101 8.63 20.70 -17.35
N ARG A 102 8.01 20.02 -18.31
CA ARG A 102 6.70 19.39 -18.15
C ARG A 102 6.82 18.09 -17.36
N GLU A 103 7.85 17.30 -17.63
CA GLU A 103 8.18 16.06 -16.92
C GLU A 103 8.51 16.37 -15.46
N LEU A 104 9.50 17.23 -15.18
CA LEU A 104 9.78 17.74 -13.83
C LEU A 104 8.55 18.28 -13.09
N ARG A 105 7.57 18.84 -13.81
CA ARG A 105 6.30 19.27 -13.22
C ARG A 105 5.41 18.07 -12.88
N GLY A 106 5.33 17.05 -13.73
CA GLY A 106 4.67 15.75 -13.48
C GLY A 106 5.19 15.08 -12.21
N ASP A 107 6.49 14.79 -12.15
CA ASP A 107 7.15 14.17 -11.00
C ASP A 107 6.98 15.02 -9.72
N THR A 108 6.83 16.34 -9.85
CA THR A 108 6.53 17.21 -8.70
C THR A 108 5.10 17.02 -8.16
N HIS A 109 4.14 16.58 -8.98
CA HIS A 109 2.80 16.20 -8.54
C HIS A 109 2.76 14.79 -7.98
N GLU A 110 3.47 13.84 -8.60
CA GLU A 110 3.59 12.44 -8.13
C GLU A 110 4.20 12.41 -6.71
N VAL A 111 5.40 12.99 -6.53
CA VAL A 111 6.03 13.14 -5.20
C VAL A 111 5.16 13.90 -4.19
N ARG A 112 4.13 14.64 -4.60
CA ARG A 112 3.13 15.24 -3.68
C ARG A 112 1.98 14.29 -3.35
N ALA A 113 1.54 13.46 -4.29
CA ALA A 113 0.56 12.39 -4.07
C ALA A 113 1.12 11.35 -3.09
N ASP A 114 2.30 10.78 -3.33
CA ASP A 114 2.91 9.78 -2.44
C ASP A 114 3.14 10.34 -1.03
N ARG A 115 3.48 11.63 -0.93
CA ARG A 115 3.59 12.34 0.35
C ARG A 115 2.27 12.56 1.07
N ARG A 116 1.17 12.65 0.34
CA ARG A 116 -0.20 12.73 0.87
C ARG A 116 -0.64 11.35 1.32
N ASP A 117 -0.37 10.32 0.54
CA ASP A 117 -0.89 8.98 0.78
C ASP A 117 -0.16 8.34 1.96
N ARG A 118 1.18 8.42 2.01
CA ARG A 118 1.98 8.11 3.21
C ARG A 118 1.58 8.90 4.48
N ARG A 119 0.92 10.07 4.34
CA ARG A 119 0.37 10.81 5.50
C ARG A 119 -0.99 10.27 5.98
N PHE A 120 -1.71 9.52 5.15
CA PHE A 120 -2.85 8.72 5.57
C PHE A 120 -2.35 7.43 6.23
N ASP A 121 -1.43 6.70 5.62
CA ASP A 121 -0.90 5.44 6.19
C ASP A 121 -0.26 5.67 7.57
N VAL A 122 0.54 6.73 7.74
CA VAL A 122 1.08 7.15 9.04
C VAL A 122 0.01 7.54 10.06
N ARG A 123 -1.17 7.99 9.63
CA ARG A 123 -2.29 8.38 10.49
C ARG A 123 -3.07 7.15 10.94
N ASP A 124 -3.29 6.21 10.04
CA ASP A 124 -4.09 5.02 10.29
C ASP A 124 -3.26 4.02 11.12
N TYR A 125 -1.99 3.80 10.79
CA TYR A 125 -1.01 3.15 11.68
C TYR A 125 -1.00 3.70 13.13
N ARG A 126 -1.19 5.02 13.31
CA ARG A 126 -1.28 5.65 14.65
C ARG A 126 -2.62 5.46 15.34
N ARG A 127 -3.70 5.26 14.58
CA ARG A 127 -5.03 4.90 15.07
C ARG A 127 -5.04 3.44 15.49
N ASP A 128 -4.56 2.54 14.65
CA ASP A 128 -4.64 1.10 14.88
C ASP A 128 -3.73 0.69 16.05
N ARG A 129 -2.51 1.26 16.10
CA ARG A 129 -1.62 1.16 17.28
C ARG A 129 -2.23 1.73 18.56
N ARG A 130 -3.22 2.62 18.49
CA ARG A 130 -3.95 3.14 19.67
C ARG A 130 -5.10 2.21 20.06
N ASN A 131 -5.79 1.62 19.10
CA ASN A 131 -6.90 0.70 19.33
C ASN A 131 -6.40 -0.59 19.98
N ALA A 132 -5.41 -1.25 19.37
CA ALA A 132 -4.74 -2.45 19.91
C ALA A 132 -4.07 -2.30 21.29
N ARG A 133 -4.09 -1.09 21.89
CA ARG A 133 -3.61 -0.80 23.25
C ARG A 133 -4.73 -0.51 24.26
N ARG A 134 -5.97 -0.43 23.78
CA ARG A 134 -7.19 -0.16 24.55
C ARG A 134 -7.99 -1.44 24.74
N ASP A 135 -7.95 -2.29 23.73
CA ASP A 135 -8.35 -3.68 23.76
C ASP A 135 -7.29 -4.54 24.49
#